data_AF-A0AAJ6KY30-F1
#
_entry.id   AF-A0AAJ6KY30-F1
#
_cell.length_a   1.000
_cell.length_b   1.000
_cell.length_c   1.000
_cell.angle_alpha   90.00
_cell.angle_beta   90.00
_cell.angle_gamma   90.00
#
_symmetry.space_group_name_H-M   'P 1'
#
loop_
_entity.id
_entity.type
_entity.pdbx_description
1 polymer ?
#
loop_
_entity_poly.entity_id
_entity_poly.type
_entity_poly.pdbx_seq_one_letter_code
_entity_poly.pdbx_strand_id
1 'polypeptide(L)'
;MTGLPERISARELVRLRVREEVARFNADQAEVFRGLVRPTDAEATLNGYRVGRGRRLDWERQADAACDAFARNGFVLLVGDRQVEDLDEEIDLLADLEVAFVRLVPLVGG
;
A
#
# COMPACT_ATOMS: atom_id res chain seq x y z
N MET A 1 -18.72 -14.01 4.44
CA MET A 1 -17.68 -13.15 3.85
C MET A 1 -18.11 -12.79 2.44
N THR A 2 -19.07 -11.87 2.28
CA THR A 2 -19.62 -11.52 0.95
C THR A 2 -19.76 -10.01 0.90
N GLY A 3 -19.13 -9.37 -0.09
CA GLY A 3 -19.26 -7.92 -0.27
C GLY A 3 -18.07 -7.22 -0.94
N LEU A 4 -17.02 -7.92 -1.37
CA LEU A 4 -16.12 -7.32 -2.35
C LEU A 4 -16.88 -7.25 -3.68
N PRO A 5 -16.96 -6.08 -4.33
CA PRO A 5 -17.59 -5.97 -5.62
C PRO A 5 -16.85 -6.87 -6.63
N GLU A 6 -17.56 -7.41 -7.61
CA GLU A 6 -16.97 -8.28 -8.64
C GLU A 6 -15.84 -7.59 -9.40
N ARG A 7 -15.94 -6.26 -9.52
CA ARG A 7 -14.92 -5.37 -10.06
C ARG A 7 -14.55 -4.28 -9.07
N ILE A 8 -13.29 -3.92 -9.04
CA ILE A 8 -12.75 -2.88 -8.17
C ILE A 8 -11.67 -2.12 -8.93
N SER A 9 -11.59 -0.80 -8.75
CA SER A 9 -10.48 -0.05 -9.32
C SER A 9 -9.17 -0.40 -8.61
N ALA A 10 -8.05 -0.33 -9.34
CA ALA A 10 -6.71 -0.44 -8.75
C ALA A 10 -6.50 0.60 -7.63
N ARG A 11 -7.10 1.79 -7.78
CA ARG A 11 -7.15 2.84 -6.75
C ARG A 11 -7.80 2.33 -5.46
N GLU A 12 -8.99 1.75 -5.55
CA GLU A 12 -9.69 1.23 -4.38
C GLU A 12 -8.95 0.07 -3.73
N LEU A 13 -8.31 -0.82 -4.51
CA LEU A 13 -7.44 -1.86 -3.98
C LEU A 13 -6.26 -1.29 -3.18
N VAL A 14 -5.59 -0.27 -3.70
CA VAL A 14 -4.51 0.44 -2.98
C VAL A 14 -5.05 1.03 -1.67
N ARG A 15 -6.20 1.72 -1.71
CA ARG A 15 -6.81 2.31 -0.50
C ARG A 15 -7.19 1.24 0.54
N LEU A 16 -7.79 0.12 0.11
CA LEU A 16 -8.14 -1.00 0.99
C LEU A 16 -6.89 -1.60 1.64
N ARG A 17 -5.86 -1.87 0.84
CA ARG A 17 -4.58 -2.41 1.33
C ARG A 17 -3.98 -1.51 2.40
N VAL A 18 -3.90 -0.20 2.13
CA VAL A 18 -3.34 0.78 3.08
C VAL A 18 -4.17 0.88 4.35
N ARG A 19 -5.50 0.88 4.23
CA ARG A 19 -6.40 0.90 5.40
C ARG A 19 -6.14 -0.27 6.32
N GLU A 20 -5.97 -1.48 5.78
CA GLU A 20 -5.67 -2.68 6.56
C GLU A 20 -4.29 -2.61 7.22
N GLU A 21 -3.26 -2.11 6.51
CA GLU A 21 -1.92 -1.93 7.08
C GLU A 21 -1.92 -0.97 8.26
N VAL A 22 -2.57 0.18 8.09
CA VAL A 22 -2.68 1.21 9.12
C VAL A 22 -3.54 0.71 10.29
N ALA A 23 -4.65 0.02 10.03
CA ALA A 23 -5.47 -0.57 11.07
C ALA A 23 -4.68 -1.58 11.91
N ARG A 24 -3.93 -2.48 11.26
CA ARG A 24 -3.06 -3.47 11.93
C ARG A 24 -1.99 -2.78 12.77
N PHE A 25 -1.27 -1.82 12.18
CA PHE A 25 -0.25 -1.05 12.89
C PHE A 25 -0.81 -0.33 14.12
N ASN A 26 -1.93 0.36 13.96
CA ASN A 26 -2.58 1.11 15.03
C ASN A 26 -3.11 0.21 16.15
N ALA A 27 -3.53 -1.02 15.82
CA ALA A 27 -3.99 -2.01 16.78
C ALA A 27 -2.82 -2.62 17.58
N ASP A 28 -1.74 -2.96 16.90
CA ASP A 28 -0.56 -3.60 17.49
C ASP A 28 0.31 -2.61 18.30
N GLN A 29 0.07 -1.30 18.16
CA GLN A 29 0.91 -0.23 18.70
C GLN A 29 2.41 -0.43 18.38
N ALA A 30 2.69 -0.98 17.21
CA ALA A 30 4.05 -1.29 16.80
C ALA A 30 4.89 -0.02 16.69
N GLU A 31 6.19 -0.10 16.97
CA GLU A 31 7.11 1.05 16.82
C GLU A 31 7.63 1.20 15.38
N VAL A 32 7.45 0.17 14.55
CA VAL A 32 7.93 0.09 13.17
C VAL A 32 6.77 -0.20 12.23
N PHE A 33 6.49 0.74 11.33
CA PHE A 33 5.52 0.55 10.26
C PHE A 33 6.19 -0.09 9.04
N ARG A 34 5.60 -1.18 8.55
CA ARG A 34 6.03 -1.93 7.35
C ARG A 34 4.91 -1.96 6.31
N GLY A 35 4.48 -0.79 5.86
CA GLY A 35 3.45 -0.66 4.82
C GLY A 35 4.01 -0.40 3.43
N LEU A 36 3.09 -0.31 2.48
CA LEU A 36 3.34 -0.11 1.06
C LEU A 36 4.17 1.15 0.77
N VAL A 37 3.89 2.24 1.51
CA VAL A 37 4.58 3.53 1.38
C VAL A 37 5.04 4.08 2.72
N ARG A 38 5.97 5.04 2.65
CA ARG A 38 6.44 5.82 3.80
C ARG A 38 5.29 6.63 4.39
N PRO A 39 4.99 6.51 5.69
CA PRO A 39 4.13 7.46 6.34
C PRO A 39 4.71 8.86 6.30
N THR A 40 3.85 9.83 5.99
CA THR A 40 4.22 11.22 5.74
C THR A 40 5.03 11.84 6.89
N ASP A 41 4.79 11.37 8.13
CA ASP A 41 5.42 11.87 9.37
C ASP A 41 6.40 10.88 10.03
N ALA A 42 6.91 9.88 9.29
CA ALA A 42 7.81 8.88 9.86
C ALA A 42 9.25 9.05 9.35
N GLU A 43 10.24 8.89 10.23
CA GLU A 43 11.65 8.80 9.83
C GLU A 43 11.92 7.49 9.08
N ALA A 44 12.62 7.56 7.95
CA ALA A 44 13.04 6.37 7.22
C ALA A 44 14.10 5.62 8.05
N THR A 45 13.87 4.33 8.31
CA THR A 45 14.85 3.42 8.92
C THR A 45 15.20 2.31 7.94
N LEU A 46 16.31 1.60 8.19
CA LEU A 46 16.84 0.56 7.30
C LEU A 46 15.83 -0.58 6.98
N ASN A 47 14.82 -0.81 7.86
CA ASN A 47 13.86 -1.93 7.76
C ASN A 47 12.38 -1.52 7.99
N GLY A 48 12.04 -0.23 7.77
CA GLY A 48 10.68 0.28 7.96
C GLY A 48 10.64 1.77 8.28
N TYR A 49 9.52 2.25 8.81
CA TYR A 49 9.35 3.64 9.19
C TYR A 49 9.09 3.75 10.69
N ARG A 50 9.95 4.49 11.41
CA ARG A 50 9.76 4.69 12.85
C ARG A 50 8.67 5.75 13.03
N VAL A 51 7.58 5.33 13.66
CA VAL A 51 6.49 6.23 14.06
C VAL A 51 6.68 6.49 15.55
N GLY A 52 6.58 7.76 15.97
CA GLY A 52 6.74 8.13 17.39
C GLY A 52 5.80 7.32 18.30
N ARG A 53 6.32 6.84 19.44
CA ARG A 53 5.60 5.95 20.36
C ARG A 53 4.22 6.53 20.73
N GLY A 54 3.16 5.72 20.57
CA GLY A 54 1.77 6.11 20.88
C GLY A 54 1.06 6.93 19.81
N ARG A 55 1.70 7.24 18.66
CA ARG A 55 1.00 7.89 17.54
C ARG A 55 0.24 6.88 16.71
N ARG A 56 -1.00 7.25 16.34
CA ARG A 56 -1.81 6.52 15.37
C ARG A 56 -1.61 7.15 13.99
N LEU A 57 -1.51 6.31 12.97
CA LEU A 57 -1.49 6.74 11.58
C LEU A 57 -2.92 7.01 11.09
N ASP A 58 -3.08 8.09 10.32
CA ASP A 58 -4.30 8.38 9.57
C ASP A 58 -4.23 7.60 8.24
N TRP A 59 -5.18 6.69 8.04
CA TRP A 59 -5.18 5.82 6.88
C TRP A 59 -5.55 6.55 5.59
N GLU A 60 -6.35 7.62 5.64
CA GLU A 60 -6.77 8.36 4.45
C GLU A 60 -5.58 9.09 3.87
N ARG A 61 -4.85 9.82 4.73
CA ARG A 61 -3.59 10.48 4.34
C ARG A 61 -2.55 9.50 3.81
N GLN A 62 -2.47 8.32 4.43
CA GLN A 62 -1.55 7.27 3.99
C GLN A 62 -1.94 6.72 2.61
N ALA A 63 -3.25 6.59 2.35
CA ALA A 63 -3.77 6.08 1.10
C ALA A 63 -3.57 7.08 -0.04
N ASP A 64 -3.72 8.37 0.22
CA ASP A 64 -3.42 9.43 -0.74
C ASP A 64 -1.92 9.43 -1.08
N ALA A 65 -1.05 9.34 -0.07
CA ALA A 65 0.40 9.21 -0.29
C ALA A 65 0.76 7.93 -1.08
N ALA A 66 0.01 6.85 -0.91
CA ALA A 66 0.19 5.62 -1.69
C ALA A 66 -0.21 5.80 -3.15
N CYS A 67 -1.33 6.48 -3.42
CA CYS A 67 -1.74 6.80 -4.79
C CYS A 67 -0.68 7.67 -5.50
N ASP A 68 -0.15 8.69 -4.80
CA ASP A 68 0.91 9.54 -5.32
C ASP A 68 2.22 8.76 -5.59
N ALA A 69 2.55 7.81 -4.71
CA ALA A 69 3.74 6.98 -4.88
C ALA A 69 3.62 6.04 -6.07
N PHE A 70 2.44 5.46 -6.32
CA PHE A 70 2.19 4.64 -7.51
C PHE A 70 2.50 5.42 -8.79
N ALA A 71 1.94 6.63 -8.91
CA ALA A 71 2.18 7.51 -10.06
C ALA A 71 3.66 7.90 -10.25
N ARG A 72 4.46 7.80 -9.19
CA ARG A 72 5.90 8.10 -9.19
C ARG A 72 6.78 6.84 -9.25
N ASN A 73 6.20 5.67 -9.57
CA ASN A 73 6.90 4.38 -9.58
C ASN A 73 7.56 4.04 -8.23
N GLY A 74 6.89 4.33 -7.11
CA GLY A 74 7.33 3.94 -5.77
C GLY A 74 7.08 2.45 -5.46
N PHE A 75 6.11 1.85 -6.14
CA PHE A 75 5.81 0.42 -6.10
C PHE A 75 5.08 0.04 -7.39
N VAL A 76 4.99 -1.26 -7.67
CA VAL A 76 4.17 -1.82 -8.74
C VAL A 76 3.03 -2.65 -8.17
N LEU A 77 1.89 -2.63 -8.87
CA LEU A 77 0.74 -3.47 -8.62
C LEU A 77 0.68 -4.55 -9.70
N LEU A 78 0.75 -5.82 -9.29
CA LEU A 78 0.64 -6.96 -10.17
C LEU A 78 -0.71 -7.64 -9.94
N VAL A 79 -1.37 -7.98 -11.03
CA VAL A 79 -2.68 -8.66 -11.06
C VAL A 79 -2.50 -9.87 -11.97
N GLY A 80 -2.42 -11.07 -11.38
CA GLY A 80 -1.88 -12.24 -12.08
C GLY A 80 -0.46 -11.97 -12.59
N ASP A 81 -0.23 -12.15 -13.89
CA ASP A 81 1.06 -11.93 -14.54
C ASP A 81 1.22 -10.54 -15.19
N ARG A 82 0.25 -9.63 -15.03
CA ARG A 82 0.30 -8.29 -15.61
C ARG A 82 0.56 -7.22 -14.55
N GLN A 83 1.34 -6.22 -14.93
CA GLN A 83 1.48 -4.98 -14.15
C GLN A 83 0.34 -4.03 -14.52
N VAL A 84 -0.30 -3.47 -13.51
CA VAL A 84 -1.28 -2.39 -13.67
C VAL A 84 -0.53 -1.08 -13.90
N GLU A 85 -0.95 -0.32 -14.90
CA GLU A 85 -0.31 0.95 -15.28
C GLU A 85 -1.12 2.18 -14.86
N ASP A 86 -2.43 2.03 -14.62
CA ASP A 86 -3.34 3.10 -14.21
C ASP A 86 -4.14 2.70 -12.96
N LEU A 87 -4.30 3.63 -12.02
CA LEU A 87 -5.13 3.41 -10.83
C LEU A 87 -6.63 3.41 -11.14
N ASP A 88 -7.05 4.01 -12.25
CA ASP A 88 -8.44 4.00 -12.68
C ASP A 88 -8.80 2.73 -13.47
N GLU A 89 -7.85 1.81 -13.65
CA GLU A 89 -8.08 0.49 -14.24
C GLU A 89 -8.96 -0.37 -13.33
N GLU A 90 -10.00 -0.96 -13.92
CA GLU A 90 -10.89 -1.90 -13.25
C GLU A 90 -10.31 -3.32 -13.27
N ILE A 91 -10.25 -3.95 -12.10
CA ILE A 91 -9.75 -5.29 -11.88
C ILE A 91 -10.94 -6.21 -11.54
N ASP A 92 -11.03 -7.34 -12.24
CA ASP A 92 -12.05 -8.35 -11.99
C ASP A 92 -11.54 -9.32 -10.92
N LEU A 93 -12.08 -9.25 -9.71
CA LEU A 93 -11.61 -10.06 -8.59
C LEU A 93 -11.99 -11.54 -8.70
N LEU A 94 -12.88 -11.90 -9.63
CA LEU A 94 -13.26 -13.30 -9.88
C LEU A 94 -12.31 -13.96 -10.88
N ALA A 95 -11.88 -13.20 -11.89
CA ALA A 95 -10.94 -13.69 -12.91
C ALA A 95 -9.47 -13.52 -12.47
N ASP A 96 -9.15 -12.42 -11.80
CA ASP A 96 -7.81 -12.05 -11.37
C ASP A 96 -7.60 -12.46 -9.89
N LEU A 97 -7.22 -13.72 -9.68
CA LEU A 97 -7.17 -14.35 -8.35
C LEU A 97 -5.96 -13.97 -7.49
N GLU A 98 -4.95 -13.31 -8.07
CA GLU A 98 -3.73 -12.93 -7.35
C GLU A 98 -3.43 -11.45 -7.55
N VAL A 99 -3.34 -10.72 -6.44
CA VAL A 99 -2.96 -9.30 -6.42
C VAL A 99 -1.73 -9.15 -5.53
N ALA A 100 -0.63 -8.66 -6.11
CA ALA A 100 0.62 -8.43 -5.39
C ALA A 100 1.05 -6.97 -5.47
N PHE A 101 1.51 -6.45 -4.33
CA PHE A 101 2.07 -5.11 -4.21
C PHE A 101 3.57 -5.22 -3.98
N VAL A 102 4.38 -4.78 -4.94
CA VAL A 102 5.84 -4.91 -4.88
C VAL A 102 6.48 -3.54 -4.77
N ARG A 103 7.08 -3.28 -3.60
CA ARG A 103 7.79 -2.02 -3.34
C ARG A 103 9.10 -1.98 -4.12
N LEU A 104 9.34 -0.88 -4.83
CA LEU A 104 10.60 -0.65 -5.51
C LEU A 104 11.60 -0.03 -4.53
N VAL A 105 12.74 -0.70 -4.34
CA VAL A 105 13.86 -0.21 -3.53
C VAL A 105 15.03 0.12 -4.45
N PRO A 106 15.66 1.29 -4.32
CA PRO A 106 16.84 1.61 -5.11
C PRO A 106 17.94 0.61 -4.78
N LEU A 107 18.51 -0.02 -5.81
CA LEU A 107 19.67 -0.88 -5.65
C LEU A 107 20.86 0.02 -5.30
N VAL A 108 21.40 -0.13 -4.09
CA VAL A 108 22.69 0.47 -3.75
C VAL A 108 23.78 -0.34 -4.46
N GLY A 109 24.46 0.28 -5.42
CA GLY A 109 25.66 -0.26 -6.05
C GLY A 109 26.88 0.55 -5.62
N GLY A 110 27.82 -0.10 -4.92
CA GLY A 110 29.13 0.46 -4.52
C GLY A 110 29.35 0.50 -3.02
#